data_AF-A0A2M7ZFS8-F1
#
_entry.id   AF-A0A2M7ZFS8-F1
#
_cell.length_a   1.000
_cell.length_b   1.000
_cell.length_c   1.000
_cell.angle_alpha   90.00
_cell.angle_beta   90.00
_cell.angle_gamma   90.00
#
_symmetry.space_group_name_H-M   'P 1'
#
loop_
_entity.id
_entity.type
_entity.pdbx_description
1 polymer ?
#
loop_
_entity_poly.entity_id
_entity_poly.type
_entity_poly.pdbx_seq_one_letter_code
_entity_poly.pdbx_strand_id
1 'polypeptide(L)'
;MGNLFSFQMNAVSIIQLMLAPAVMISACGLLLLGMNNRYSLVVNRIRLLNEEKRRLLARYGEKPLSSDDNIRLESILIQIKALTFRVKLVRNSVISYVTAVGLYVSTSLLIGVSSVMAFHRVNYLIIITFLLGMISLLVGVIFAGFETKKGFDIIKYEVQSHE
;
A
#
# COMPACT_ATOMS: atom_id res chain seq x y z
N MET A 1 11.87 -19.88 -49.44
CA MET A 1 11.71 -18.95 -48.29
C MET A 1 10.79 -19.62 -47.27
N GLY A 2 11.21 -20.52 -46.39
CA GLY A 2 12.52 -20.71 -45.77
C GLY A 2 12.51 -20.07 -44.37
N ASN A 3 11.88 -20.75 -43.41
CA ASN A 3 11.77 -20.47 -41.96
C ASN A 3 10.81 -19.33 -41.51
N LEU A 4 9.51 -19.66 -41.46
CA LEU A 4 8.61 -19.04 -40.48
C LEU A 4 9.06 -19.51 -39.09
N PHE A 5 9.48 -18.57 -38.25
CA PHE A 5 9.83 -18.70 -36.84
C PHE A 5 9.06 -19.82 -36.08
N SER A 6 9.62 -21.02 -36.04
CA SER A 6 9.27 -22.00 -35.00
C SER A 6 10.06 -21.65 -33.75
N PHE A 7 9.52 -20.78 -32.91
CA PHE A 7 10.12 -20.48 -31.62
C PHE A 7 9.87 -21.68 -30.68
N GLN A 8 10.69 -22.73 -30.79
CA GLN A 8 10.84 -23.67 -29.68
C GLN A 8 11.59 -22.92 -28.58
N MET A 9 10.83 -22.30 -27.68
CA MET A 9 11.37 -21.70 -26.47
C MET A 9 11.95 -22.81 -25.59
N ASN A 10 13.28 -22.84 -25.42
CA ASN A 10 13.90 -23.68 -24.41
C ASN A 10 13.55 -23.14 -23.01
N ALA A 11 13.58 -24.00 -21.99
CA ALA A 11 13.24 -23.69 -20.60
C ALA A 11 13.93 -22.42 -20.08
N VAL A 12 15.18 -22.18 -20.47
CA VAL A 12 15.96 -20.98 -20.10
C VAL A 12 15.26 -19.69 -20.54
N SER A 13 14.75 -19.62 -21.77
CA SER A 13 14.09 -18.42 -22.30
C SER A 13 12.76 -18.15 -21.62
N ILE A 14 12.03 -19.21 -21.23
CA ILE A 14 10.77 -19.08 -20.48
C ILE A 14 11.05 -18.52 -19.08
N ILE A 15 12.08 -19.06 -18.41
CA ILE A 15 12.51 -18.57 -17.09
C ILE A 15 12.92 -17.09 -17.19
N GLN A 16 13.65 -16.69 -18.25
CA GLN A 16 14.03 -15.29 -18.47
C GLN A 16 12.80 -14.38 -18.65
N LEU A 17 11.76 -14.83 -19.37
CA LEU A 17 10.52 -14.05 -19.48
C LEU A 17 9.78 -13.92 -18.14
N MET A 18 9.82 -14.94 -17.30
CA MET A 18 9.27 -14.91 -15.95
C MET A 18 10.03 -13.95 -15.01
N LEU A 19 11.26 -13.55 -15.33
CA LEU A 19 12.00 -12.57 -14.54
C LEU A 19 11.35 -11.18 -14.58
N ALA A 20 10.72 -10.79 -15.67
CA ALA A 20 10.08 -9.47 -15.78
C ALA A 20 9.00 -9.26 -14.69
N PRO A 21 7.97 -10.11 -14.55
CA PRO A 21 7.03 -10.00 -13.44
C PRO A 21 7.69 -10.24 -12.07
N ALA A 22 8.74 -11.07 -11.97
CA ALA A 22 9.46 -11.28 -10.71
C ALA A 22 10.15 -10.00 -10.19
N VAL A 23 10.77 -9.22 -11.07
CA VAL A 23 11.36 -7.91 -10.71
C VAL A 23 10.28 -6.94 -10.24
N MET A 24 9.11 -6.94 -10.88
CA MET A 24 7.98 -6.10 -10.46
C MET A 24 7.45 -6.49 -9.09
N ILE A 25 7.41 -7.79 -8.77
CA ILE A 25 7.07 -8.28 -7.41
C ILE A 25 8.08 -7.76 -6.39
N SER A 26 9.37 -7.82 -6.68
CA SER A 26 10.43 -7.31 -5.79
C SER A 26 10.28 -5.81 -5.53
N ALA A 27 10.00 -5.01 -6.58
CA ALA A 27 9.73 -3.58 -6.42
C ALA A 27 8.49 -3.32 -5.54
N CYS A 28 7.40 -4.08 -5.75
CA CYS A 28 6.22 -4.01 -4.89
C CYS A 28 6.55 -4.40 -3.44
N GLY A 29 7.42 -5.39 -3.23
CA GLY A 29 7.86 -5.83 -1.90
C GLY A 29 8.54 -4.71 -1.11
N LEU A 30 9.40 -3.92 -1.76
CA LEU A 30 10.03 -2.75 -1.13
C LEU A 30 9.01 -1.68 -0.75
N LEU A 31 8.05 -1.39 -1.63
CA LEU A 31 6.99 -0.42 -1.37
C LEU A 31 6.05 -0.89 -0.24
N LEU A 32 5.69 -2.18 -0.24
CA LEU A 32 4.90 -2.81 0.81
C LEU A 32 5.58 -2.74 2.16
N LEU A 33 6.89 -3.00 2.22
CA LEU A 33 7.67 -2.89 3.45
C LEU A 33 7.58 -1.46 4.02
N GLY A 34 7.81 -0.45 3.16
CA GLY A 34 7.68 0.96 3.54
C GLY A 34 6.28 1.31 4.06
N MET A 35 5.24 0.87 3.35
CA MET A 35 3.85 1.17 3.73
C MET A 35 3.38 0.41 4.97
N ASN A 36 3.79 -0.84 5.17
CA ASN A 36 3.47 -1.61 6.37
C ASN A 36 4.14 -1.03 7.62
N ASN A 37 5.37 -0.52 7.49
CA ASN A 37 6.03 0.20 8.57
C ASN A 37 5.25 1.48 8.93
N ARG A 38 4.86 2.28 7.93
CA ARG A 38 4.01 3.46 8.14
C ARG A 38 2.67 3.10 8.78
N TYR A 39 2.03 2.02 8.33
CA TYR A 39 0.77 1.53 8.90
C TYR A 39 0.91 1.26 10.40
N SER A 40 1.93 0.48 10.78
CA SER A 40 2.19 0.12 12.17
C SER A 40 2.44 1.34 13.04
N LEU A 41 3.22 2.32 12.55
CA LEU A 41 3.51 3.56 13.28
C LEU A 41 2.25 4.41 13.51
N VAL A 42 1.42 4.60 12.48
CA VAL A 42 0.20 5.41 12.60
C VAL A 42 -0.81 4.73 13.52
N VAL A 43 -1.00 3.41 13.39
CA VAL A 43 -1.90 2.64 14.28
C VAL A 43 -1.41 2.69 15.72
N ASN A 44 -0.11 2.56 15.96
CA ASN A 44 0.46 2.67 17.30
C ASN A 44 0.18 4.07 17.91
N ARG A 45 0.37 5.15 17.15
CA ARG A 45 0.06 6.51 17.62
C ARG A 45 -1.42 6.70 17.95
N ILE A 46 -2.34 6.09 17.17
CA ILE A 46 -3.78 6.09 17.47
C ILE A 46 -4.08 5.34 18.77
N ARG A 47 -3.41 4.20 19.04
CA ARG A 47 -3.59 3.43 20.27
C ARG A 47 -3.17 4.25 21.50
N LEU A 48 -1.99 4.88 21.45
CA LEU A 48 -1.48 5.73 22.52
C LEU A 48 -2.43 6.90 22.82
N LEU A 49 -2.91 7.60 21.79
CA LEU A 49 -3.87 8.70 21.95
C LEU A 49 -5.21 8.24 22.53
N ASN A 50 -5.69 7.05 22.14
CA ASN A 50 -6.92 6.49 22.72
C ASN A 50 -6.75 6.07 24.19
N GLU A 51 -5.57 5.57 24.57
CA GLU A 51 -5.26 5.29 25.97
C GLU A 51 -5.21 6.57 26.79
N GLU A 52 -4.58 7.63 26.28
CA GLU A 52 -4.57 8.95 26.92
C GLU A 52 -5.99 9.51 27.07
N LYS A 53 -6.81 9.45 26.02
CA LYS A 53 -8.23 9.82 26.05
C LYS A 53 -8.97 9.08 27.17
N ARG A 54 -8.77 7.76 27.28
CA ARG A 54 -9.40 6.93 28.32
C ARG A 54 -8.95 7.35 29.73
N ARG A 55 -7.68 7.70 29.93
CA ARG A 55 -7.15 8.19 31.22
C ARG A 55 -7.77 9.53 31.61
N LEU A 56 -7.90 10.47 30.67
CA LEU A 56 -8.55 11.77 30.93
C LEU A 56 -10.02 11.59 31.31
N LEU A 57 -10.76 10.77 30.56
CA LEU A 57 -12.17 10.48 30.85
C LEU A 57 -12.37 9.72 32.17
N ALA A 58 -11.44 8.87 32.58
CA ALA A 58 -11.51 8.19 33.87
C ALA A 58 -11.42 9.17 35.06
N ARG A 59 -10.62 10.25 34.93
CA ARG A 59 -10.50 11.30 35.96
C ARG A 59 -11.78 12.11 36.14
N TYR A 60 -12.63 12.21 35.11
CA TYR A 60 -13.93 12.88 35.19
C TYR A 60 -14.87 12.23 36.22
N GLY A 61 -14.77 10.91 36.40
CA GLY A 61 -15.57 10.19 37.41
C GLY A 61 -15.17 10.51 38.85
N GLU A 62 -13.97 11.07 39.07
CA GLU A 62 -13.45 11.42 40.41
C GLU A 62 -13.52 12.92 40.69
N LYS A 63 -13.31 13.78 39.68
CA LYS A 63 -13.41 15.25 39.76
C LYS A 63 -13.86 15.84 38.41
N PRO A 64 -14.58 16.98 38.39
CA PRO A 64 -14.89 17.67 37.15
C PRO A 64 -13.59 18.02 36.39
N LEU A 65 -13.59 17.82 35.06
CA LEU A 65 -12.43 18.11 34.20
C LEU A 65 -12.06 19.59 34.28
N SER A 66 -10.75 19.87 34.38
CA SER A 66 -10.26 21.24 34.27
C SER A 66 -10.44 21.79 32.86
N SER A 67 -10.38 23.12 32.69
CA SER A 67 -10.39 23.75 31.36
C SER A 67 -9.26 23.21 30.47
N ASP A 68 -8.09 22.95 31.05
CA ASP A 68 -6.92 22.41 30.33
C ASP A 68 -7.14 20.96 29.88
N ASP A 69 -7.78 20.12 30.71
CA ASP A 69 -8.11 18.74 30.34
C ASP A 69 -9.10 18.69 29.18
N ASN A 70 -10.07 19.61 29.13
CA ASN A 70 -11.02 19.72 28.03
C ASN A 70 -10.32 20.12 26.72
N ILE A 71 -9.42 21.11 26.75
CA ILE A 71 -8.62 21.52 25.59
C ILE A 71 -7.74 20.36 25.09
N ARG A 72 -7.12 19.61 26.00
CA ARG A 72 -6.30 18.44 25.66
C ARG A 72 -7.14 17.33 25.04
N LEU A 73 -8.32 17.06 25.60
CA LEU A 73 -9.25 16.05 25.07
C LEU A 73 -9.68 16.39 23.65
N GLU A 74 -10.04 17.64 23.38
CA GLU A 74 -10.40 18.12 22.05
C GLU A 74 -9.23 17.94 21.06
N SER A 75 -8.02 18.33 21.47
CA SER A 75 -6.81 18.14 20.67
C SER A 75 -6.56 16.67 20.31
N ILE A 76 -6.75 15.75 21.26
CA ILE A 76 -6.62 14.31 21.03
C ILE A 76 -7.64 13.81 20.01
N LEU A 77 -8.91 14.25 20.10
CA LEU A 77 -9.96 13.86 19.16
C LEU A 77 -9.65 14.31 17.73
N ILE A 78 -9.13 15.54 17.57
CA ILE A 78 -8.70 16.08 16.27
C ILE A 78 -7.55 15.23 15.70
N GLN A 79 -6.53 14.91 16.51
CA GLN A 79 -5.39 14.09 16.08
C GLN A 79 -5.81 12.66 15.69
N ILE A 80 -6.68 12.01 16.47
CA ILE A 80 -7.18 10.66 16.16
C ILE A 80 -7.95 10.67 14.83
N LYS A 81 -8.77 11.70 14.57
CA LYS A 81 -9.51 11.84 13.32
C LYS A 81 -8.56 11.99 12.12
N ALA A 82 -7.53 12.82 12.25
CA ALA A 82 -6.51 13.02 11.22
C ALA A 82 -5.70 11.75 10.94
N LEU A 83 -5.21 11.07 11.99
CA LEU A 83 -4.46 9.82 11.87
C LEU A 83 -5.31 8.70 11.28
N THR A 84 -6.59 8.60 11.65
CA THR A 84 -7.51 7.61 11.09
C THR A 84 -7.70 7.80 9.58
N PHE A 85 -7.75 9.06 9.11
CA PHE A 85 -7.76 9.35 7.68
C PHE A 85 -6.47 8.86 7.00
N ARG A 86 -5.31 9.08 7.61
CA ARG A 86 -4.02 8.61 7.09
C ARG A 86 -3.95 7.08 7.01
N VAL A 87 -4.43 6.37 8.04
CA VAL A 87 -4.50 4.89 8.02
C VAL A 87 -5.29 4.38 6.81
N LYS A 88 -6.40 5.05 6.44
CA LYS A 88 -7.19 4.66 5.26
C LYS A 88 -6.37 4.76 3.97
N LEU A 89 -5.58 5.82 3.81
CA LEU A 89 -4.69 5.97 2.64
C LEU A 89 -3.60 4.90 2.62
N VAL A 90 -2.94 4.65 3.75
CA VAL A 90 -1.92 3.59 3.87
C VAL A 90 -2.52 2.24 3.52
N ARG A 91 -3.68 1.91 4.10
CA ARG A 91 -4.40 0.65 3.83
C ARG A 91 -4.72 0.50 2.35
N ASN A 92 -5.25 1.53 1.71
CA ASN A 92 -5.60 1.47 0.29
C ASN A 92 -4.35 1.26 -0.58
N SER A 93 -3.24 1.92 -0.26
CA SER A 93 -1.95 1.69 -0.94
C SER A 93 -1.47 0.24 -0.80
N VAL A 94 -1.50 -0.31 0.43
CA VAL A 94 -1.12 -1.70 0.69
C VAL A 94 -2.00 -2.69 -0.08
N ILE A 95 -3.33 -2.50 -0.07
CA ILE A 95 -4.25 -3.36 -0.82
C ILE A 95 -3.92 -3.32 -2.31
N SER A 96 -3.73 -2.14 -2.89
CA SER A 96 -3.36 -1.98 -4.31
C SER A 96 -2.03 -2.65 -4.66
N TYR A 97 -1.02 -2.58 -3.79
CA TYR A 97 0.25 -3.28 -4.00
C TYR A 97 0.13 -4.79 -3.86
N VAL A 98 -0.62 -5.30 -2.89
CA VAL A 98 -0.89 -6.75 -2.76
C VAL A 98 -1.63 -7.27 -3.99
N THR A 99 -2.62 -6.53 -4.49
CA THR A 99 -3.32 -6.86 -5.74
C THR A 99 -2.35 -6.87 -6.93
N ALA A 100 -1.45 -5.89 -7.03
CA ALA A 100 -0.44 -5.86 -8.09
C ALA A 100 0.50 -7.09 -8.03
N VAL A 101 0.98 -7.45 -6.83
CA VAL A 101 1.79 -8.67 -6.62
C VAL A 101 1.04 -9.90 -7.09
N GLY A 102 -0.22 -10.06 -6.70
CA GLY A 102 -1.06 -11.18 -7.15
C GLY A 102 -1.15 -11.26 -8.68
N LEU A 103 -1.37 -10.13 -9.35
CA LEU A 103 -1.44 -10.05 -10.81
C LEU A 103 -0.10 -10.36 -11.49
N TYR A 104 1.04 -9.93 -10.94
CA TYR A 104 2.35 -10.29 -11.49
C TYR A 104 2.69 -11.77 -11.29
N VAL A 105 2.34 -12.36 -10.14
CA VAL A 105 2.46 -13.81 -9.93
C VAL A 105 1.60 -14.56 -10.95
N SER A 106 0.34 -14.15 -11.14
CA SER A 106 -0.54 -14.73 -12.17
C SER A 106 0.04 -14.57 -13.57
N THR A 107 0.64 -13.41 -13.90
CA THR A 107 1.30 -13.19 -15.18
C THR A 107 2.45 -14.17 -15.40
N SER A 108 3.31 -14.36 -14.38
CA SER A 108 4.42 -15.32 -14.44
C SER A 108 3.94 -16.76 -14.66
N LEU A 109 2.88 -17.17 -13.95
CA LEU A 109 2.26 -18.48 -14.13
C LEU A 109 1.66 -18.64 -15.55
N LEU A 110 0.98 -17.62 -16.07
CA LEU A 110 0.41 -17.66 -17.42
C LEU A 110 1.49 -17.77 -18.50
N ILE A 111 2.66 -17.11 -18.33
CA ILE A 111 3.81 -17.28 -19.23
C ILE A 111 4.28 -18.74 -19.24
N GLY A 112 4.35 -19.39 -18.08
CA GLY A 112 4.71 -20.81 -17.96
C GLY A 112 3.68 -21.74 -18.59
N VAL A 113 2.39 -21.48 -18.39
CA VAL A 113 1.32 -22.28 -19.00
C VAL A 113 1.33 -22.13 -20.52
N SER A 114 1.58 -20.91 -21.03
CA SER A 114 1.65 -20.63 -22.46
C SER A 114 2.79 -21.35 -23.18
N SER A 115 3.83 -21.79 -22.47
CA SER A 115 4.94 -22.53 -23.09
C SER A 115 4.63 -24.02 -23.28
N VAL A 116 3.73 -24.56 -22.46
CA VAL A 116 3.29 -25.96 -22.53
C VAL A 116 2.05 -26.11 -23.42
N MET A 117 1.17 -25.10 -23.44
CA MET A 117 -0.08 -25.12 -24.19
C MET A 117 -0.01 -24.16 -25.40
N ALA A 118 -0.19 -24.67 -26.62
CA ALA A 118 -0.14 -23.89 -27.87
C ALA A 118 -1.36 -22.97 -28.13
N PHE A 119 -2.00 -22.47 -27.06
CA PHE A 119 -3.21 -21.65 -27.15
C PHE A 119 -2.86 -20.18 -27.41
N HIS A 120 -3.17 -19.69 -28.61
CA HIS A 120 -2.99 -18.28 -29.00
C HIS A 120 -3.77 -17.30 -28.10
N ARG A 121 -4.85 -17.74 -27.44
CA ARG A 121 -5.64 -16.91 -26.50
C ARG A 121 -4.90 -16.58 -25.20
N VAL A 122 -3.90 -17.36 -24.81
CA VAL A 122 -3.18 -17.17 -23.54
C VAL A 122 -2.30 -15.91 -23.57
N ASN A 123 -1.76 -15.55 -24.75
CA ASN A 123 -0.96 -14.33 -24.91
C ASN A 123 -1.74 -13.05 -24.54
N TYR A 124 -2.99 -12.93 -24.98
CA TYR A 124 -3.82 -11.79 -24.62
C TYR A 124 -4.08 -11.73 -23.10
N LEU A 125 -4.28 -12.88 -22.45
CA LEU A 125 -4.46 -12.95 -21.00
C LEU A 125 -3.21 -12.54 -20.22
N ILE A 126 -2.01 -12.94 -20.69
CA ILE A 126 -0.73 -12.53 -20.09
C ILE A 126 -0.63 -11.00 -20.10
N ILE A 127 -0.84 -10.38 -21.28
CA ILE A 127 -0.70 -8.93 -21.46
C ILE A 127 -1.71 -8.18 -20.59
N ILE A 128 -2.99 -8.59 -20.61
CA ILE A 128 -4.04 -7.93 -19.82
C ILE A 128 -3.75 -8.05 -18.32
N THR A 129 -3.37 -9.23 -17.84
CA THR A 129 -3.06 -9.44 -16.42
C THR A 129 -1.86 -8.60 -15.97
N PHE A 130 -0.83 -8.50 -16.82
CA PHE A 130 0.33 -7.66 -16.55
C PHE A 130 -0.04 -6.16 -16.49
N LEU A 131 -0.83 -5.67 -17.44
CA LEU A 131 -1.30 -4.28 -17.48
C LEU A 131 -2.16 -3.94 -16.26
N LEU A 132 -3.06 -4.84 -15.85
CA LEU A 132 -3.84 -4.68 -14.62
C LEU A 132 -2.93 -4.58 -13.40
N GLY A 133 -1.85 -5.38 -13.35
CA GLY A 133 -0.83 -5.29 -12.30
C GLY A 133 -0.18 -3.90 -12.24
N MET A 134 0.18 -3.35 -13.41
CA MET A 134 0.77 -2.01 -13.50
C MET A 134 -0.20 -0.90 -13.07
N ILE A 135 -1.47 -0.99 -13.47
CA ILE A 135 -2.50 -0.04 -13.05
C ILE A 135 -2.70 -0.10 -11.53
N SER A 136 -2.79 -1.32 -10.97
CA SER A 136 -2.93 -1.50 -9.52
C SER A 136 -1.72 -0.94 -8.76
N LEU A 137 -0.51 -1.18 -9.26
CA LEU A 137 0.71 -0.60 -8.70
C LEU A 137 0.65 0.94 -8.71
N LEU A 138 0.28 1.55 -9.84
CA LEU A 138 0.16 3.01 -9.98
C LEU A 138 -0.85 3.60 -8.98
N VAL A 139 -2.03 2.96 -8.85
CA VAL A 139 -3.04 3.36 -7.86
C VAL A 139 -2.46 3.32 -6.44
N GLY A 140 -1.70 2.28 -6.11
CA GLY A 140 -1.02 2.17 -4.82
C GLY A 140 -0.02 3.29 -4.57
N VAL A 141 0.75 3.69 -5.58
CA VAL A 141 1.71 4.81 -5.52
C VAL A 141 0.99 6.14 -5.32
N ILE A 142 -0.14 6.36 -5.99
CA ILE A 142 -0.95 7.57 -5.82
C ILE A 142 -1.45 7.69 -4.38
N PHE A 143 -1.97 6.61 -3.80
CA PHE A 143 -2.39 6.60 -2.39
C PHE A 143 -1.21 6.85 -1.42
N ALA A 144 -0.04 6.29 -1.68
CA ALA A 144 1.17 6.55 -0.89
C ALA A 144 1.64 8.01 -1.00
N GLY A 145 1.53 8.61 -2.18
CA GLY A 145 1.80 10.03 -2.41
C GLY A 145 0.87 10.93 -1.62
N PHE A 146 -0.45 10.66 -1.66
CA PHE A 146 -1.41 11.39 -0.85
C PHE A 146 -1.19 11.23 0.66
N GLU A 147 -0.76 10.06 1.11
CA GLU A 147 -0.42 9.82 2.51
C GLU A 147 0.77 10.69 2.94
N THR A 148 1.81 10.73 2.10
CA THR A 148 3.01 11.52 2.35
C THR A 148 2.68 13.01 2.42
N LYS A 149 1.86 13.52 1.49
CA LYS A 149 1.41 14.92 1.48
C LYS A 149 0.66 15.28 2.76
N LYS A 150 -0.33 14.45 3.16
CA LYS A 150 -1.08 14.70 4.40
C LYS A 150 -0.23 14.57 5.65
N GLY A 151 0.80 13.72 5.64
CA GLY A 151 1.77 13.64 6.72
C GLY A 151 2.52 14.97 6.91
N PHE A 152 2.91 15.61 5.81
CA PHE A 152 3.60 16.90 5.84
C PHE A 152 2.68 18.05 6.28
N ASP A 153 1.43 18.08 5.79
CA ASP A 153 0.48 19.14 6.16
C ASP A 153 0.26 19.20 7.68
N ILE A 154 0.16 18.06 8.36
CA ILE A 154 -0.04 18.00 9.82
C ILE A 154 1.16 18.59 10.57
N ILE A 155 2.39 18.29 10.15
CA ILE A 155 3.61 18.82 10.78
C ILE A 155 3.67 20.34 10.62
N LYS A 156 3.27 20.86 9.44
CA LYS A 156 3.23 22.30 9.18
C LYS A 156 2.26 23.03 10.14
N TYR A 157 1.09 22.45 10.40
CA TYR A 157 0.15 23.00 11.38
C TYR A 157 0.70 22.96 12.80
N GLU A 158 1.40 21.89 13.19
CA GLU A 158 1.99 21.73 14.53
C GLU A 158 3.10 22.75 14.79
N VAL A 159 3.96 23.02 13.79
CA VAL A 159 5.03 24.03 13.89
C VAL A 159 4.46 25.45 13.93
N GLN A 160 3.45 25.78 13.12
CA GLN A 160 2.85 27.12 13.11
C GLN A 160 1.98 27.43 14.35
N SER A 161 1.48 26.41 15.06
CA SER A 161 0.76 26.63 16.32
C SER A 161 1.67 26.92 17.53
N HIS A 162 2.99 26.83 17.34
CA HIS A 162 4.00 27.10 18.36
C HIS A 162 4.79 28.40 18.12
N GLU A 163 4.45 29.18 17.08
CA GLU A 163 4.83 30.58 16.90
C GLU A 163 3.69 31.51 17.35
#